data_AF-A0A936G5U1-F1
#
_entry.id   AF-A0A936G5U1-F1
#
_cell.length_a   1.000
_cell.length_b   1.000
_cell.length_c   1.000
_cell.angle_alpha   90.00
_cell.angle_beta   90.00
_cell.angle_gamma   90.00
#
_symmetry.space_group_name_H-M   'P 1'
#
loop_
_entity.id
_entity.type
_entity.pdbx_description
1 polymer ?
#
loop_
_entity_poly.entity_id
_entity_poly.type
_entity_poly.pdbx_seq_one_letter_code
_entity_poly.pdbx_strand_id
1 'polypeptide(L)'
;MKQIQKMLLFIGALTLFVALAAMVLLPSQNASATEPAKQDLKDCLVCHDQAAALWESSHHKDANVSCVVCHKLADNTGGEHPDFAKYTVESEETTCLVCHAEVAGENIAGQLAISQHGQVGLTCISCHEQHSQGLKLSEGSRTVCENCHKSETKNMLDSTHFAAGLSCVNCHMGEDKNHTLVVAVATCDECHTDLHESKRMLDAGLEIRVMDLPEAMAEIAPEPAVTETVVEEPVKGGVNMPPWTLMFAGMLIGGIITWALVGKDPGKPSNGE
;
A
#
# COMPACT_ATOMS: atom_id res chain seq x y z
N MET A 1 8.85 50.28 32.27
CA MET A 1 9.30 49.61 31.03
C MET A 1 9.76 48.17 31.24
N LYS A 2 10.77 47.89 32.09
CA LYS A 2 11.27 46.51 32.33
C LYS A 2 10.23 45.50 32.86
N GLN A 3 9.27 45.92 33.70
CA GLN A 3 8.23 45.03 34.21
C GLN A 3 7.17 44.67 33.16
N ILE A 4 6.78 45.62 32.31
CA ILE A 4 5.81 45.40 31.22
C ILE A 4 6.39 44.43 30.19
N GLN A 5 7.69 44.54 29.89
CA GLN A 5 8.39 43.62 29.00
C GLN A 5 8.46 42.19 29.56
N LYS A 6 8.67 42.03 30.88
CA LYS A 6 8.64 40.72 31.54
C LYS A 6 7.23 40.11 31.54
N MET A 7 6.20 40.94 31.75
CA MET A 7 4.79 40.50 31.72
C MET A 7 4.38 40.05 30.31
N LEU A 8 4.77 40.80 29.27
CA LEU A 8 4.50 40.45 27.87
C LEU A 8 5.23 39.17 27.44
N LEU A 9 6.47 38.97 27.87
CA LEU A 9 7.21 37.72 27.63
C LEU A 9 6.56 36.53 28.33
N PHE A 10 6.05 36.71 29.55
CA PHE A 10 5.38 35.64 30.29
C PHE A 10 4.03 35.26 29.68
N ILE A 11 3.26 36.24 29.22
CA ILE A 11 2.00 36.02 28.50
C ILE A 11 2.27 35.31 27.17
N GLY A 12 3.28 35.74 26.41
CA GLY A 12 3.65 35.11 25.14
C GLY A 12 4.12 33.65 25.31
N ALA A 13 4.89 33.37 26.37
CA ALA A 13 5.32 32.02 26.69
C ALA A 13 4.15 31.13 27.12
N LEU A 14 3.21 31.67 27.90
CA LEU A 14 2.01 30.96 28.33
C LEU A 14 1.08 30.64 27.14
N THR A 15 0.88 31.60 26.22
CA THR A 15 0.05 31.36 25.02
C THR A 15 0.68 30.34 24.09
N LEU A 16 2.01 30.36 23.94
CA LEU A 16 2.73 29.38 23.13
C LEU A 16 2.65 27.97 23.77
N PHE A 17 2.79 27.88 25.09
CA PHE A 17 2.67 26.61 25.81
C PHE A 17 1.26 26.03 25.75
N VAL A 18 0.22 26.87 25.88
CA VAL A 18 -1.18 26.45 25.71
C VAL A 18 -1.46 26.00 24.27
N ALA A 19 -0.90 26.66 23.26
CA ALA A 19 -1.05 26.25 21.86
C ALA A 19 -0.36 24.90 21.57
N LEU A 20 0.85 24.69 22.09
CA LEU A 20 1.57 23.42 21.97
C LEU A 20 0.87 22.28 22.74
N ALA A 21 0.38 22.55 23.95
CA ALA A 21 -0.40 21.58 24.72
C ALA A 21 -1.73 21.23 24.04
N ALA A 22 -2.38 22.20 23.40
CA ALA A 22 -3.57 21.96 22.58
C ALA A 22 -3.25 21.05 21.38
N MET A 23 -2.08 21.21 20.74
CA MET A 23 -1.63 20.30 19.66
C MET A 23 -1.40 18.85 20.13
N VAL A 24 -1.02 18.63 21.39
CA VAL A 24 -0.87 17.28 21.98
C VAL A 24 -2.22 16.67 22.37
N LEU A 25 -3.22 17.51 22.66
CA LEU A 25 -4.60 17.10 22.96
C LEU A 25 -5.50 17.03 21.73
N LEU A 26 -5.02 17.50 20.56
CA LEU A 26 -5.67 17.18 19.30
C LEU A 26 -5.57 15.67 19.11
N PRO A 27 -6.69 14.96 18.90
CA PRO A 27 -6.63 13.56 18.56
C PRO A 27 -5.74 13.43 17.32
N SER A 28 -4.67 12.64 17.42
CA SER A 28 -3.92 12.20 16.24
C SER A 28 -4.96 11.63 15.29
N GLN A 29 -5.15 12.26 14.14
CA GLN A 29 -5.92 11.66 13.06
C GLN A 29 -5.10 10.49 12.53
N ASN A 30 -5.06 9.41 13.30
CA ASN A 30 -4.97 8.09 12.72
C ASN A 30 -6.25 7.99 11.90
N ALA A 31 -6.14 8.23 10.60
CA ALA A 31 -7.18 7.88 9.65
C ALA A 31 -7.34 6.35 9.69
N SER A 32 -8.02 5.87 10.72
CA SER A 32 -8.63 4.54 10.75
C SER A 32 -10.12 4.81 10.70
N ALA A 33 -10.58 5.21 9.53
CA ALA A 33 -12.00 5.24 9.21
C ALA A 33 -12.38 3.90 8.58
N THR A 34 -12.35 2.83 9.38
CA THR A 34 -13.30 1.74 9.17
C THR A 34 -14.53 2.06 10.00
N GLU A 35 -15.32 3.02 9.53
CA GLU A 35 -16.74 3.05 9.86
C GLU A 35 -17.31 1.69 9.40
N PRO A 36 -18.06 0.96 10.25
CA PRO A 36 -18.55 -0.36 9.88
C PRO A 36 -19.41 -0.21 8.62
N ALA A 37 -19.07 -1.02 7.60
CA ALA A 37 -19.79 -1.07 6.34
C ALA A 37 -21.31 -1.19 6.61
N LYS A 38 -22.10 -0.23 6.09
CA LYS A 38 -23.56 -0.22 6.22
C LYS A 38 -24.25 -1.36 5.44
N GLN A 39 -23.52 -2.09 4.60
CA GLN A 39 -24.02 -3.19 3.79
C GLN A 39 -23.16 -4.45 4.01
N ASP A 40 -23.82 -5.59 4.17
CA ASP A 40 -23.17 -6.89 4.24
C ASP A 40 -22.56 -7.20 2.87
N LEU A 41 -21.33 -7.70 2.84
CA LEU A 41 -20.64 -8.15 1.62
C LEU A 41 -21.55 -9.03 0.75
N LYS A 42 -22.37 -9.88 1.38
CA LYS A 42 -23.30 -10.79 0.71
C LYS A 42 -24.31 -10.08 -0.18
N ASP A 43 -24.69 -8.85 0.13
CA ASP A 43 -25.68 -8.09 -0.65
C ASP A 43 -25.14 -7.75 -2.04
N CYS A 44 -23.84 -7.46 -2.15
CA CYS A 44 -23.19 -7.18 -3.43
C CYS A 44 -23.13 -8.42 -4.32
N LEU A 45 -22.88 -9.60 -3.73
CA LEU A 45 -22.63 -10.85 -4.46
C LEU A 45 -23.90 -11.44 -5.09
N VAL A 46 -25.10 -10.96 -4.71
CA VAL A 46 -26.37 -11.39 -5.32
C VAL A 46 -26.43 -11.01 -6.81
N CYS A 47 -25.84 -9.88 -7.18
CA CYS A 47 -25.90 -9.35 -8.56
C CYS A 47 -24.52 -9.24 -9.22
N HIS A 48 -23.43 -9.11 -8.46
CA HIS A 48 -22.06 -8.96 -8.99
C HIS A 48 -21.30 -10.29 -8.98
N ASP A 49 -21.87 -11.31 -9.62
CA ASP A 49 -21.37 -12.69 -9.63
C ASP A 49 -19.96 -12.85 -10.26
N GLN A 50 -19.68 -12.16 -11.36
CA GLN A 50 -18.39 -12.25 -12.03
C GLN A 50 -17.26 -11.67 -11.17
N ALA A 51 -17.49 -10.49 -10.59
CA ALA A 51 -16.52 -9.86 -9.68
C ALA A 51 -16.35 -10.69 -8.40
N ALA A 52 -17.45 -11.24 -7.87
CA ALA A 52 -17.42 -12.16 -6.74
C ALA A 52 -16.56 -13.39 -7.00
N ALA A 53 -16.72 -14.03 -8.16
CA ALA A 53 -15.98 -15.23 -8.52
C ALA A 53 -14.47 -14.98 -8.62
N LEU A 54 -14.06 -13.83 -9.18
CA LEU A 54 -12.64 -13.44 -9.24
C LEU A 54 -12.08 -13.07 -7.86
N TRP A 55 -12.88 -12.38 -7.04
CA TRP A 55 -12.47 -11.95 -5.71
C TRP A 55 -12.36 -13.11 -4.72
N GLU A 56 -13.24 -14.10 -4.79
CA GLU A 56 -13.32 -15.22 -3.82
C GLU A 56 -12.03 -16.05 -3.72
N SER A 57 -11.25 -16.09 -4.80
CA SER A 57 -9.95 -16.78 -4.87
C SER A 57 -8.73 -15.86 -4.69
N SER A 58 -8.95 -14.60 -4.34
CA SER A 58 -7.88 -13.58 -4.26
C SER A 58 -7.31 -13.39 -2.86
N HIS A 59 -6.09 -12.88 -2.79
CA HIS A 59 -5.49 -12.44 -1.52
C HIS A 59 -6.27 -11.31 -0.85
N HIS A 60 -7.01 -10.50 -1.61
CA HIS A 60 -7.90 -9.49 -1.04
C HIS A 60 -9.03 -10.13 -0.23
N LYS A 61 -9.56 -11.26 -0.66
CA LYS A 61 -10.53 -12.03 0.12
C LYS A 61 -9.90 -12.63 1.36
N ASP A 62 -8.70 -13.21 1.24
CA ASP A 62 -7.99 -13.81 2.37
C ASP A 62 -7.66 -12.78 3.47
N ALA A 63 -7.37 -11.55 3.05
CA ALA A 63 -7.18 -10.39 3.93
C ALA A 63 -8.50 -9.74 4.41
N ASN A 64 -9.66 -10.33 4.09
CA ASN A 64 -10.99 -9.84 4.46
C ASN A 64 -11.30 -8.40 3.98
N VAL A 65 -10.78 -8.03 2.80
CA VAL A 65 -11.05 -6.73 2.17
C VAL A 65 -12.42 -6.77 1.50
N SER A 66 -13.41 -6.10 2.11
CA SER A 66 -14.75 -6.01 1.54
C SER A 66 -14.83 -5.09 0.31
N CYS A 67 -15.84 -5.28 -0.54
CA CYS A 67 -16.08 -4.46 -1.74
C CYS A 67 -16.09 -2.96 -1.44
N VAL A 68 -16.71 -2.56 -0.32
CA VAL A 68 -16.90 -1.15 0.04
C VAL A 68 -15.62 -0.45 0.55
N VAL A 69 -14.52 -1.19 0.69
CA VAL A 69 -13.21 -0.59 0.95
C VAL A 69 -12.77 0.21 -0.26
N CYS A 70 -12.85 -0.39 -1.45
CA CYS A 70 -12.44 0.22 -2.71
C CYS A 70 -13.60 0.92 -3.43
N HIS A 71 -14.81 0.36 -3.33
CA HIS A 71 -16.00 0.87 -3.98
C HIS A 71 -16.78 1.78 -3.05
N LYS A 72 -16.90 3.06 -3.40
CA LYS A 72 -17.72 4.03 -2.68
C LYS A 72 -18.99 4.33 -3.48
N LEU A 73 -20.10 4.48 -2.78
CA LEU A 73 -21.34 4.89 -3.43
C LEU A 73 -21.15 6.33 -3.91
N ALA A 74 -21.40 6.61 -5.19
CA ALA A 74 -21.29 7.96 -5.70
C ALA A 74 -22.31 8.87 -5.02
N ASP A 75 -21.83 9.81 -4.20
CA ASP A 75 -22.60 10.66 -3.29
C ASP A 75 -23.65 11.55 -3.97
N ASN A 76 -23.64 11.63 -5.30
CA ASN A 76 -24.24 12.74 -6.06
C ASN A 76 -25.63 12.43 -6.65
N THR A 77 -26.22 11.29 -6.33
CA THR A 77 -27.39 10.78 -7.06
C THR A 77 -28.68 10.71 -6.25
N GLY A 78 -28.60 10.92 -4.92
CA GLY A 78 -29.78 11.06 -4.05
C GLY A 78 -30.71 9.84 -4.00
N GLY A 79 -30.23 8.67 -4.43
CA GLY A 79 -31.02 7.44 -4.43
C GLY A 79 -30.15 6.19 -4.24
N GLU A 80 -30.78 5.03 -4.26
CA GLU A 80 -30.14 3.76 -3.91
C GLU A 80 -29.50 3.06 -5.12
N HIS A 81 -28.49 2.24 -4.87
CA HIS A 81 -27.94 1.32 -5.85
C HIS A 81 -28.96 0.19 -6.12
N PRO A 82 -29.19 -0.22 -7.39
CA PRO A 82 -28.43 0.13 -8.59
C PRO A 82 -29.01 1.25 -9.44
N ASP A 83 -30.25 1.68 -9.21
CA ASP A 83 -30.99 2.50 -10.16
C ASP A 83 -30.55 3.96 -10.20
N PHE A 84 -30.21 4.51 -9.02
CA PHE A 84 -29.91 5.93 -8.89
C PHE A 84 -28.42 6.14 -8.59
N ALA A 85 -27.81 5.28 -7.78
CA ALA A 85 -26.41 5.39 -7.40
C ALA A 85 -25.56 4.25 -7.95
N LYS A 86 -24.37 4.59 -8.46
CA LYS A 86 -23.34 3.62 -8.84
C LYS A 86 -22.21 3.63 -7.81
N TYR A 87 -21.62 2.46 -7.62
CA TYR A 87 -20.37 2.35 -6.89
C TYR A 87 -19.23 2.75 -7.81
N THR A 88 -18.39 3.66 -7.36
CA THR A 88 -17.18 4.14 -8.04
C THR A 88 -15.95 3.77 -7.23
N VAL A 89 -14.79 3.81 -7.88
CA VAL A 89 -13.50 3.75 -7.20
C VAL A 89 -12.93 5.16 -7.23
N GLU A 90 -12.38 5.60 -6.10
CA GLU A 90 -11.69 6.89 -5.99
C GLU A 90 -10.31 6.82 -6.66
N SER A 91 -9.40 7.76 -6.37
CA SER A 91 -8.03 7.69 -6.93
C SER A 91 -7.24 6.49 -6.41
N GLU A 92 -6.21 6.09 -7.13
CA GLU A 92 -5.32 5.00 -6.72
C GLU A 92 -4.56 5.34 -5.44
N GLU A 93 -4.24 6.62 -5.20
CA GLU A 93 -3.63 7.04 -3.94
C GLU A 93 -4.55 6.83 -2.73
N THR A 94 -5.85 7.12 -2.89
CA THR A 94 -6.81 7.03 -1.79
C THR A 94 -7.46 5.66 -1.68
N THR A 95 -7.31 4.80 -2.69
CA THR A 95 -7.87 3.45 -2.70
C THR A 95 -6.82 2.38 -2.45
N CYS A 96 -5.73 2.38 -3.24
CA CYS A 96 -4.77 1.28 -3.27
C CYS A 96 -3.61 1.53 -2.30
N LEU A 97 -3.04 2.74 -2.34
CA LEU A 97 -1.83 3.07 -1.59
C LEU A 97 -2.06 3.22 -0.07
N VAL A 98 -3.32 3.25 0.37
CA VAL A 98 -3.69 3.19 1.79
C VAL A 98 -3.24 1.88 2.44
N CYS A 99 -3.26 0.78 1.67
CA CYS A 99 -2.84 -0.55 2.14
C CYS A 99 -1.51 -0.99 1.51
N HIS A 100 -1.29 -0.71 0.22
CA HIS A 100 -0.03 -1.04 -0.48
C HIS A 100 1.05 0.02 -0.21
N ALA A 101 1.39 0.22 1.06
CA ALA A 101 2.33 1.27 1.48
C ALA A 101 3.75 1.05 0.95
N GLU A 102 4.16 -0.20 0.72
CA GLU A 102 5.47 -0.51 0.11
C GLU A 102 5.58 0.00 -1.32
N VAL A 103 4.49 -0.09 -2.10
CA VAL A 103 4.40 0.48 -3.46
C VAL A 103 4.62 2.00 -3.42
N ALA A 104 4.12 2.67 -2.38
CA ALA A 104 4.38 4.09 -2.16
C ALA A 104 5.82 4.35 -1.67
N GLY A 105 6.35 3.52 -0.77
CA GLY A 105 7.69 3.63 -0.21
C GLY A 105 8.82 3.43 -1.24
N GLU A 106 8.62 2.52 -2.18
CA GLU A 106 9.53 2.24 -3.31
C GLU A 106 9.30 3.18 -4.50
N ASN A 107 8.37 4.13 -4.36
CA ASN A 107 8.02 5.11 -5.39
C ASN A 107 7.57 4.46 -6.72
N ILE A 108 6.93 3.29 -6.66
CA ILE A 108 6.44 2.56 -7.84
C ILE A 108 5.39 3.39 -8.60
N ALA A 109 4.47 4.03 -7.88
CA ALA A 109 3.50 4.94 -8.48
C ALA A 109 4.19 6.12 -9.21
N GLY A 110 5.27 6.65 -8.63
CA GLY A 110 6.08 7.69 -9.26
C GLY A 110 6.83 7.20 -10.51
N GLN A 111 7.38 5.98 -10.48
CA GLN A 111 8.01 5.35 -11.64
C GLN A 111 7.02 5.22 -12.81
N LEU A 112 5.81 4.71 -12.54
CA LEU A 112 4.76 4.62 -13.55
C LEU A 112 4.38 6.02 -14.08
N ALA A 113 4.18 6.99 -13.18
CA ALA A 113 3.75 8.34 -13.55
C ALA A 113 4.73 9.06 -14.51
N ILE A 114 6.04 8.87 -14.33
CA ILE A 114 7.05 9.47 -15.23
C ILE A 114 7.29 8.68 -16.51
N SER A 115 6.87 7.41 -16.55
CA SER A 115 7.06 6.51 -17.69
C SER A 115 6.26 6.96 -18.92
N GLN A 116 6.57 6.38 -20.08
CA GLN A 116 5.76 6.59 -21.28
C GLN A 116 4.31 6.10 -21.09
N HIS A 117 4.10 5.06 -20.29
CA HIS A 117 2.76 4.55 -19.96
C HIS A 117 1.98 5.54 -19.10
N GLY A 118 2.62 6.13 -18.09
CA GLY A 118 2.01 7.19 -17.27
C GLY A 118 1.70 8.45 -18.08
N GLN A 119 2.59 8.83 -19.02
CA GLN A 119 2.38 9.98 -19.90
C GLN A 119 1.16 9.84 -20.82
N VAL A 120 0.75 8.61 -21.17
CA VAL A 120 -0.49 8.35 -21.92
C VAL A 120 -1.70 8.06 -21.01
N GLY A 121 -1.55 8.26 -19.70
CA GLY A 121 -2.62 8.18 -18.72
C GLY A 121 -2.91 6.76 -18.23
N LEU A 122 -1.99 5.81 -18.39
CA LEU A 122 -2.14 4.50 -17.76
C LEU A 122 -1.87 4.57 -16.26
N THR A 123 -2.62 3.76 -15.53
CA THR A 123 -2.67 3.71 -14.07
C THR A 123 -2.46 2.26 -13.62
N CYS A 124 -2.34 2.00 -12.31
CA CYS A 124 -2.19 0.64 -11.77
C CYS A 124 -3.25 -0.33 -12.31
N ILE A 125 -4.53 0.08 -12.30
CA ILE A 125 -5.67 -0.75 -12.77
C ILE A 125 -5.77 -0.87 -14.30
N SER A 126 -4.88 -0.20 -15.04
CA SER A 126 -4.75 -0.41 -16.49
C SER A 126 -4.08 -1.75 -16.79
N CYS A 127 -3.21 -2.22 -15.89
CA CYS A 127 -2.49 -3.48 -16.05
C CYS A 127 -2.89 -4.55 -15.03
N HIS A 128 -3.18 -4.15 -13.79
CA HIS A 128 -3.58 -5.06 -12.72
C HIS A 128 -5.10 -5.21 -12.64
N GLU A 129 -5.56 -6.42 -12.36
CA GLU A 129 -6.96 -6.73 -12.06
C GLU A 129 -7.11 -6.93 -10.55
N GLN A 130 -7.76 -5.99 -9.89
CA GLN A 130 -7.85 -5.93 -8.43
C GLN A 130 -8.73 -7.03 -7.82
N HIS A 131 -9.68 -7.61 -8.57
CA HIS A 131 -10.51 -8.69 -8.03
C HIS A 131 -9.74 -9.99 -7.98
N SER A 132 -9.08 -10.40 -9.08
CA SER A 132 -8.29 -11.64 -9.10
C SER A 132 -6.88 -11.48 -8.57
N GLN A 133 -6.43 -10.23 -8.35
CA GLN A 133 -5.03 -9.89 -8.07
C GLN A 133 -4.05 -10.30 -9.18
N GLY A 134 -4.57 -10.56 -10.39
CA GLY A 134 -3.78 -10.92 -11.58
C GLY A 134 -3.54 -9.75 -12.53
N LEU A 135 -3.16 -10.08 -13.77
CA LEU A 135 -3.05 -9.13 -14.87
C LEU A 135 -4.36 -9.04 -15.67
N LYS A 136 -4.62 -7.86 -16.22
CA LYS A 136 -5.79 -7.57 -17.05
C LYS A 136 -5.59 -8.08 -18.48
N LEU A 137 -5.87 -9.36 -18.69
CA LEU A 137 -5.71 -10.01 -20.00
C LEU A 137 -6.99 -9.89 -20.84
N SER A 138 -6.83 -9.50 -22.11
CA SER A 138 -7.90 -9.64 -23.10
C SER A 138 -8.03 -11.10 -23.54
N GLU A 139 -9.18 -11.46 -24.12
CA GLU A 139 -9.37 -12.80 -24.68
C GLU A 139 -8.26 -13.16 -25.68
N GLY A 140 -7.58 -14.28 -25.43
CA GLY A 140 -6.48 -14.77 -26.25
C GLY A 140 -5.12 -14.10 -26.00
N SER A 141 -5.03 -13.04 -25.18
CA SER A 141 -3.76 -12.44 -24.75
C SER A 141 -3.09 -13.30 -23.69
N ARG A 142 -1.77 -13.49 -23.80
CA ARG A 142 -0.97 -14.18 -22.76
C ARG A 142 -0.34 -13.21 -21.77
N THR A 143 -0.02 -12.00 -22.24
CA THR A 143 0.49 -10.92 -21.40
C THR A 143 -0.38 -9.67 -21.57
N VAL A 144 -0.35 -8.78 -20.57
CA VAL A 144 -1.09 -7.50 -20.63
C VAL A 144 -0.56 -6.58 -21.72
N CYS A 145 0.71 -6.73 -22.10
CA CYS A 145 1.38 -5.91 -23.10
C CYS A 145 0.73 -6.04 -24.48
N GLU A 146 0.30 -7.25 -24.86
CA GLU A 146 -0.26 -7.57 -26.18
C GLU A 146 -1.62 -6.92 -26.42
N ASN A 147 -2.28 -6.46 -25.35
CA ASN A 147 -3.51 -5.67 -25.46
C ASN A 147 -3.28 -4.42 -26.33
N CYS A 148 -2.06 -3.85 -26.29
CA CYS A 148 -1.68 -2.65 -27.04
C CYS A 148 -0.50 -2.87 -28.00
N HIS A 149 0.57 -3.54 -27.55
CA HIS A 149 1.83 -3.72 -28.28
C HIS A 149 1.82 -4.91 -29.24
N LYS A 150 0.85 -4.91 -30.18
CA LYS A 150 0.60 -6.05 -31.07
C LYS A 150 1.75 -6.32 -32.05
N SER A 151 2.44 -5.28 -32.52
CA SER A 151 3.59 -5.42 -33.42
C SER A 151 4.81 -5.98 -32.69
N GLU A 152 5.11 -5.44 -31.52
CA GLU A 152 6.26 -5.84 -30.72
C GLU A 152 6.08 -7.28 -30.22
N THR A 153 4.84 -7.66 -29.86
CA THR A 153 4.50 -9.04 -29.51
C THR A 153 4.85 -10.00 -30.63
N LYS A 154 4.48 -9.70 -31.88
CA LYS A 154 4.83 -10.57 -33.02
C LYS A 154 6.34 -10.74 -33.18
N ASN A 155 7.09 -9.63 -33.09
CA ASN A 155 8.54 -9.69 -33.17
C ASN A 155 9.16 -10.47 -32.00
N MET A 156 8.59 -10.35 -30.80
CA MET A 156 9.04 -11.08 -29.62
C MET A 156 8.80 -12.58 -29.79
N LEU A 157 7.63 -13.00 -30.28
CA LEU A 157 7.30 -14.42 -30.51
C LEU A 157 8.27 -15.12 -31.47
N ASP A 158 8.82 -14.38 -32.44
CA ASP A 158 9.81 -14.89 -33.39
C ASP A 158 11.26 -14.81 -32.86
N SER A 159 11.47 -14.32 -31.64
CA SER A 159 12.80 -14.10 -31.07
C SER A 159 13.38 -15.32 -30.37
N THR A 160 14.72 -15.36 -30.28
CA THR A 160 15.43 -16.39 -29.50
C THR A 160 15.20 -16.27 -28.00
N HIS A 161 14.91 -15.06 -27.49
CA HIS A 161 14.56 -14.87 -26.07
C HIS A 161 13.22 -15.52 -25.75
N PHE A 162 12.24 -15.40 -26.64
CA PHE A 162 10.96 -16.09 -26.48
C PHE A 162 11.11 -17.61 -26.61
N ALA A 163 11.92 -18.09 -27.56
CA ALA A 163 12.26 -19.50 -27.66
C ALA A 163 12.90 -20.04 -26.37
N ALA A 164 13.68 -19.21 -25.68
CA ALA A 164 14.25 -19.49 -24.36
C ALA A 164 13.27 -19.31 -23.18
N GLY A 165 11.98 -19.07 -23.43
CA GLY A 165 10.94 -18.95 -22.40
C GLY A 165 10.82 -17.56 -21.77
N LEU A 166 11.51 -16.55 -22.27
CA LEU A 166 11.41 -15.19 -21.73
C LEU A 166 10.17 -14.45 -22.25
N SER A 167 9.66 -13.55 -21.43
CA SER A 167 8.53 -12.67 -21.68
C SER A 167 8.94 -11.20 -21.65
N CYS A 168 7.99 -10.30 -21.91
CA CYS A 168 8.23 -8.85 -21.93
C CYS A 168 8.82 -8.34 -20.61
N VAL A 169 8.33 -8.84 -19.47
CA VAL A 169 8.70 -8.30 -18.15
C VAL A 169 10.11 -8.68 -17.74
N ASN A 170 10.67 -9.77 -18.27
CA ASN A 170 12.04 -10.18 -17.96
C ASN A 170 13.05 -9.09 -18.34
N CYS A 171 12.81 -8.37 -19.43
CA CYS A 171 13.69 -7.28 -19.86
C CYS A 171 13.16 -5.88 -19.50
N HIS A 172 11.84 -5.67 -19.59
CA HIS A 172 11.26 -4.34 -19.35
C HIS A 172 11.13 -4.01 -17.87
N MET A 173 11.04 -5.01 -16.99
CA MET A 173 10.94 -4.80 -15.54
C MET A 173 12.19 -5.32 -14.80
N GLY A 174 12.82 -6.39 -15.29
CA GLY A 174 14.02 -6.99 -14.69
C GLY A 174 13.80 -7.51 -13.27
N GLU A 175 14.88 -7.85 -12.56
CA GLU A 175 14.81 -8.26 -11.14
C GLU A 175 14.26 -7.15 -10.23
N ASP A 176 14.54 -5.89 -10.58
CA ASP A 176 14.13 -4.70 -9.82
C ASP A 176 12.64 -4.37 -9.95
N LYS A 177 11.88 -5.11 -10.78
CA LYS A 177 10.45 -4.91 -11.02
C LYS A 177 10.12 -3.44 -11.37
N ASN A 178 10.94 -2.82 -12.21
CA ASN A 178 10.88 -1.40 -12.52
C ASN A 178 9.60 -1.04 -13.31
N HIS A 179 8.80 -0.12 -12.78
CA HIS A 179 7.52 0.30 -13.37
C HIS A 179 7.65 1.46 -14.37
N THR A 180 8.88 1.87 -14.71
CA THR A 180 9.13 2.71 -15.90
C THR A 180 9.02 1.91 -17.21
N LEU A 181 9.14 0.58 -17.13
CA LEU A 181 9.13 -0.37 -18.25
C LEU A 181 10.22 -0.06 -19.30
N VAL A 182 11.28 0.65 -18.91
CA VAL A 182 12.42 0.95 -19.76
C VAL A 182 13.47 -0.13 -19.57
N VAL A 183 13.91 -0.72 -20.68
CA VAL A 183 15.01 -1.70 -20.66
C VAL A 183 16.32 -0.98 -20.40
N ALA A 184 16.98 -1.34 -19.30
CA ALA A 184 18.35 -0.93 -19.02
C ALA A 184 19.32 -2.00 -19.53
N VAL A 185 20.54 -1.61 -19.94
CA VAL A 185 21.58 -2.56 -20.35
C VAL A 185 21.91 -3.54 -19.21
N ALA A 186 21.83 -3.08 -17.96
CA ALA A 186 22.07 -3.90 -16.78
C ALA A 186 21.13 -5.12 -16.67
N THR A 187 19.91 -5.03 -17.21
CA THR A 187 18.98 -6.17 -17.23
C THR A 187 19.49 -7.31 -18.10
N CYS A 188 20.27 -7.00 -19.14
CA CYS A 188 20.87 -8.03 -19.98
C CYS A 188 21.99 -8.78 -19.24
N ASP A 189 22.71 -8.09 -18.35
CA ASP A 189 23.83 -8.64 -17.58
C ASP A 189 23.36 -9.70 -16.55
N GLU A 190 22.06 -9.77 -16.25
CA GLU A 190 21.45 -10.82 -15.42
C GLU A 190 21.66 -12.23 -16.03
N CYS A 191 21.67 -12.33 -17.37
CA CYS A 191 21.82 -13.59 -18.10
C CYS A 191 23.06 -13.64 -19.00
N HIS A 192 23.54 -12.51 -19.51
CA HIS A 192 24.62 -12.44 -20.48
C HIS A 192 25.90 -11.90 -19.86
N THR A 193 26.94 -12.72 -19.80
CA THR A 193 28.28 -12.30 -19.34
C THR A 193 29.07 -11.52 -20.40
N ASP A 194 28.78 -11.72 -21.69
CA ASP A 194 29.24 -10.89 -22.82
C ASP A 194 28.14 -10.77 -23.89
N LEU A 195 27.54 -9.58 -23.99
CA LEU A 195 26.49 -9.29 -24.97
C LEU A 195 26.96 -9.41 -26.43
N HIS A 196 28.27 -9.30 -26.70
CA HIS A 196 28.80 -9.45 -28.05
C HIS A 196 28.91 -10.91 -28.49
N GLU A 197 28.92 -11.86 -27.55
CA GLU A 197 29.05 -13.29 -27.87
C GLU A 197 27.76 -13.86 -28.44
N SER A 198 26.60 -13.45 -27.91
CA SER A 198 25.30 -13.95 -28.35
C SER A 198 25.03 -13.68 -29.83
N LYS A 199 25.42 -12.51 -30.35
CA LYS A 199 25.34 -12.24 -31.79
C LYS A 199 26.28 -13.11 -32.61
N ARG A 200 27.51 -13.34 -32.13
CA ARG A 200 28.49 -14.20 -32.81
C ARG A 200 28.00 -15.65 -32.92
N MET A 201 27.29 -16.14 -31.91
CA MET A 201 26.71 -17.50 -31.91
C MET A 201 25.60 -17.64 -32.97
N LEU A 202 24.73 -16.63 -33.12
CA LEU A 202 23.71 -16.63 -34.18
C LEU A 202 24.32 -16.50 -35.58
N ASP A 203 25.32 -15.62 -35.74
CA ASP A 203 26.04 -15.47 -37.01
C ASP A 203 26.82 -16.75 -37.40
N ALA A 204 27.20 -17.58 -36.41
CA ALA A 204 27.80 -18.88 -36.60
C ALA A 204 26.80 -20.02 -36.90
N GLY A 205 25.49 -19.70 -36.98
CA GLY A 205 24.43 -20.65 -37.35
C GLY A 205 23.91 -21.51 -36.20
N LEU A 206 24.11 -21.10 -34.94
CA LEU A 206 23.52 -21.79 -33.80
C LEU A 206 22.01 -21.50 -33.71
N GLU A 207 21.18 -22.52 -33.88
CA GLU A 207 19.73 -22.42 -33.70
C GLU A 207 19.37 -22.64 -32.22
N ILE A 208 18.75 -21.63 -31.58
CA ILE A 208 18.09 -21.80 -30.29
C ILE A 208 16.67 -22.30 -30.56
N ARG A 209 16.41 -23.57 -30.26
CA ARG A 209 15.07 -24.14 -30.40
C ARG A 209 14.22 -23.76 -29.19
N VAL A 210 12.93 -23.59 -29.45
CA VAL A 210 11.91 -23.36 -28.42
C VAL A 210 12.01 -24.49 -27.41
N MET A 211 12.08 -24.17 -26.11
CA MET A 211 11.97 -25.19 -25.08
C MET A 211 10.60 -25.88 -25.24
N ASP A 212 10.59 -27.21 -25.38
CA ASP A 212 9.39 -28.01 -25.69
C ASP A 212 8.25 -27.86 -24.66
N LEU A 213 8.53 -27.24 -23.51
CA LEU A 213 7.58 -26.81 -22.50
C LEU A 213 8.04 -25.45 -21.92
N PRO A 214 7.41 -24.31 -22.26
CA PRO A 214 7.59 -23.09 -21.50
C PRO A 214 6.78 -23.25 -20.20
N GLU A 215 7.32 -23.96 -19.23
CA GLU A 215 6.88 -23.87 -17.83
C GLU A 215 7.28 -22.48 -17.30
N ALA A 216 6.58 -21.44 -17.77
CA ALA A 216 6.44 -20.11 -17.18
C ALA A 216 5.86 -19.13 -18.22
N MET A 217 4.57 -19.21 -18.48
CA MET A 217 3.80 -18.01 -18.89
C MET A 217 2.74 -17.64 -17.86
N ALA A 218 2.43 -18.53 -16.92
CA ALA A 218 1.77 -18.26 -15.63
C ALA A 218 1.77 -19.57 -14.83
N GLU A 219 2.72 -19.78 -13.93
CA GLU A 219 2.45 -20.69 -12.81
C GLU A 219 1.66 -19.88 -11.77
N ILE A 220 0.32 -19.93 -11.88
CA ILE A 220 -0.53 -19.78 -10.69
C ILE A 220 -0.76 -21.20 -10.19
N ALA A 221 0.28 -21.78 -9.61
CA ALA A 221 0.10 -22.91 -8.70
C ALA A 221 0.40 -22.35 -7.31
N PRO A 222 -0.61 -22.09 -6.45
CA PRO A 222 -0.31 -21.91 -5.05
C PRO A 222 0.39 -23.19 -4.58
N GLU A 223 1.62 -23.03 -4.11
CA GLU A 223 2.36 -24.09 -3.44
C GLU A 223 1.44 -24.70 -2.39
N PRO A 224 1.29 -26.04 -2.32
CA PRO A 224 0.47 -26.64 -1.27
C PRO A 224 1.05 -26.19 0.06
N ALA A 225 0.23 -25.45 0.82
CA ALA A 225 0.61 -24.89 2.11
C ALA A 225 1.33 -25.96 2.93
N VAL A 226 2.65 -25.80 3.07
CA VAL A 226 3.40 -26.51 4.08
C VAL A 226 2.78 -26.07 5.38
N THR A 227 2.13 -27.01 6.05
CA THR A 227 1.60 -26.83 7.39
C THR A 227 2.80 -26.69 8.31
N GLU A 228 3.35 -25.49 8.38
CA GLU A 228 4.19 -25.12 9.51
C GLU A 228 3.31 -25.21 10.74
N THR A 229 3.65 -26.18 11.58
CA THR A 229 3.14 -26.27 12.94
C THR A 229 3.41 -24.94 13.61
N VAL A 230 2.34 -24.17 13.84
CA VAL A 230 2.37 -22.94 14.64
C VAL A 230 2.87 -23.33 16.02
N VAL A 231 4.15 -23.04 16.29
CA VAL A 231 4.63 -22.93 17.66
C VAL A 231 4.05 -21.63 18.15
N GLU A 232 2.98 -21.69 18.96
CA GLU A 232 2.46 -20.53 19.66
C GLU A 232 3.61 -19.88 20.44
N GLU A 233 3.99 -18.65 20.07
CA GLU A 233 4.80 -17.83 20.95
C GLU A 233 4.03 -17.66 22.26
N PRO A 234 4.68 -17.85 23.43
CA PRO A 234 4.01 -17.60 24.70
C PRO A 234 3.56 -16.15 24.72
N VAL A 235 2.26 -15.94 24.87
CA VAL A 235 1.62 -14.63 25.04
C VAL A 235 2.46 -13.82 26.02
N LYS A 236 3.23 -12.86 25.51
CA LYS A 236 3.90 -11.88 26.36
C LYS A 236 2.79 -11.07 27.01
N GLY A 237 2.44 -11.45 28.24
CA GLY A 237 1.51 -10.75 29.10
C GLY A 237 2.03 -9.36 29.45
N GLY A 238 1.95 -8.44 28.49
CA GLY A 238 2.08 -7.02 28.70
C GLY A 238 0.67 -6.45 28.84
N VAL A 239 0.35 -5.91 30.02
CA VAL A 239 -0.85 -5.10 30.18
C VAL A 239 -0.67 -3.87 29.29
N ASN A 240 -1.43 -3.79 28.20
CA ASN A 240 -1.51 -2.59 27.36
C ASN A 240 -2.26 -1.51 28.16
N MET A 241 -1.52 -0.82 29.01
CA MET A 241 -2.03 0.27 29.81
C MET A 241 -2.22 1.47 28.89
N PRO A 242 -3.44 2.01 28.78
CA PRO A 242 -3.69 3.19 27.96
C PRO A 242 -2.72 4.34 28.32
N PRO A 243 -2.26 5.16 27.36
CA PRO A 243 -1.29 6.22 27.62
C PRO A 243 -1.66 7.18 28.78
N TRP A 244 -2.95 7.31 29.09
CA TRP A 244 -3.43 8.12 30.22
C TRP A 244 -2.96 7.60 31.59
N THR A 245 -2.67 6.32 31.77
CA THR A 245 -2.20 5.79 33.08
C THR A 245 -0.85 6.38 33.48
N LEU A 246 0.03 6.65 32.50
CA LEU A 246 1.30 7.34 32.73
C LEU A 246 1.09 8.82 33.08
N MET A 247 0.05 9.46 32.54
CA MET A 247 -0.31 10.83 32.93
C MET A 247 -0.81 10.91 34.37
N PHE A 248 -1.66 9.98 34.82
CA PHE A 248 -2.11 9.95 36.21
C PHE A 248 -0.98 9.61 37.19
N ALA A 249 -0.10 8.67 36.83
CA ALA A 249 1.10 8.38 37.61
C ALA A 249 2.01 9.61 37.71
N GLY A 250 2.23 10.32 36.60
CA GLY A 250 2.98 11.58 36.56
C GLY A 250 2.35 12.69 37.41
N MET A 251 1.02 12.84 37.38
CA MET A 251 0.30 13.82 38.21
C MET A 251 0.39 13.49 39.71
N LEU A 252 0.28 12.22 40.10
CA LEU A 252 0.40 11.80 41.50
C LEU A 252 1.83 12.02 42.01
N ILE A 253 2.83 11.58 41.25
CA ILE A 253 4.24 11.74 41.62
C ILE A 253 4.60 13.23 41.67
N GLY A 254 4.20 14.01 40.67
CA GLY A 254 4.40 15.46 40.62
C GLY A 254 3.70 16.21 41.75
N GLY A 255 2.47 15.82 42.09
CA GLY A 255 1.70 16.39 43.21
C GLY A 255 2.35 16.12 44.56
N ILE A 256 2.83 14.89 44.80
CA ILE A 256 3.54 14.51 46.03
C ILE A 256 4.88 15.26 46.14
N ILE A 257 5.64 15.36 45.06
CA ILE A 257 6.91 16.11 45.03
C ILE A 257 6.65 17.60 45.30
N THR A 258 5.63 18.19 44.68
CA THR A 258 5.28 19.60 44.89
C THR A 258 4.82 19.85 46.32
N TRP A 259 4.01 18.96 46.89
CA TRP A 259 3.61 19.03 48.31
C TRP A 259 4.82 18.88 49.25
N ALA A 260 5.76 18.00 48.94
CA ALA A 260 6.98 17.82 49.75
C ALA A 260 7.94 19.03 49.67
N LEU A 261 7.99 19.72 48.52
CA LEU A 261 8.85 20.88 48.30
C LEU A 261 8.24 22.19 48.80
N VAL A 262 6.91 22.34 48.78
CA VAL A 262 6.21 23.61 49.04
C VAL A 262 5.33 23.54 50.30
N GLY A 263 4.89 22.36 50.72
CA GLY A 263 3.83 22.17 51.71
C GLY A 263 4.25 22.10 53.19
N LYS A 264 5.52 22.31 53.53
CA LYS A 264 5.94 22.40 54.95
C LYS A 264 5.88 23.84 55.46
N ASP A 265 4.66 24.30 55.75
CA ASP A 265 4.32 24.99 57.01
C ASP A 265 2.90 25.60 56.90
N PRO A 266 1.87 24.99 57.54
CA PRO A 266 0.69 25.76 57.88
C PRO A 266 1.11 26.73 59.00
N GLY A 267 1.33 28.00 58.63
CA GLY A 267 1.67 29.06 59.57
C GLY A 267 0.80 29.03 60.81
N LYS A 268 1.41 29.30 61.98
CA LYS A 268 0.70 29.30 63.28
C LYS A 268 -0.54 30.20 63.18
N PRO A 269 -1.71 29.75 63.64
CA PRO A 269 -2.90 30.60 63.65
C PRO A 269 -2.60 31.84 64.49
N SER A 270 -2.90 33.01 63.94
CA SER A 270 -2.87 34.27 64.68
C SER A 270 -3.92 34.19 65.79
N ASN A 271 -3.48 34.22 67.04
CA ASN A 271 -4.38 34.44 68.17
C ASN A 271 -4.88 35.88 68.06
N GLY A 272 -6.19 36.04 67.86
CA GLY A 272 -6.82 37.34 67.88
C GLY A 272 -6.90 37.88 69.32
N GLU A 273 -6.32 39.04 69.52
CA GLU A 273 -6.74 40.09 70.47
C GLU A 273 -6.63 41.44 69.75
#